data_AF-A0A0V1MLV9-F1
#
_entry.id   AF-A0A0V1MLV9-F1
#
_cell.length_a   1.000
_cell.length_b   1.000
_cell.length_c   1.000
_cell.angle_alpha   90.00
_cell.angle_beta   90.00
_cell.angle_gamma   90.00
#
_symmetry.space_group_name_H-M   'P 1'
#
loop_
_entity.id
_entity.type
_entity.pdbx_description
1 polymer ?
#
loop_
_entity_poly.entity_id
_entity_poly.type
_entity_poly.pdbx_seq_one_letter_code
_entity_poly.pdbx_strand_id
1 'polypeptide(L)'
;MIIFLYCTLFYRCKSVSQSQLRDVEDQLETHQCLYSLYKNQTKELKELVSTRDEELNSVKSNLTRQVEAVQLQLEMDHKARRLAEDSLSDREKEKAMLEIELKRLSNRHKQEIISKDAIIDQFKEKERAYLQTIEELRKAHDNLNVNLENVNQGTTANVKFSIFMIILILELSRKTSMSTSTDEQIQQLKKMYEKEQQLKKSAIDKLTEVMQKKSTQNKKGYRADELKRKDKEFKKLQQDVQQEKRKYDEMVAMYQKEMSDLQATLYEEGQAKERLLVELECKEEELELLQQKLHTLLSETCSVDSASLADVVDFNNGENDARLESGVWIPDRVTTKKKGWKKHFALLSSRKIFIYNNETDKQNPSNASIILDIEKFYHVRHVTNADVRFAEEKEIPRIFQIIYAGEGESRLAGEVQPQSVDVTKEDVMSHKGHDFIAISFHSPTSCDICSKQLWNVLKPPPALECKRCHVKIHKDHLEKHDRDVAPCRVNYDPMLARDLLLMVSSADECKVWVNRIRKCMENFRKGGDFLKTARSSGSSVHKDSLRLPYKPYTALASAHRSNPAVSAGNSKKKSDDNRADDH
;
A
#
# COMPACT_ATOMS: atom_id res chain seq x y z
N MET A 1 72.08 -25.75 138.31
CA MET A 1 71.69 -24.51 137.61
C MET A 1 72.17 -24.44 136.16
N ILE A 2 73.44 -24.70 135.85
CA ILE A 2 74.02 -24.55 134.49
C ILE A 2 73.27 -25.39 133.44
N ILE A 3 73.01 -26.67 133.70
CA ILE A 3 72.29 -27.57 132.78
C ILE A 3 70.87 -27.05 132.47
N PHE A 4 70.17 -26.48 133.45
CA PHE A 4 68.83 -25.94 133.29
C PHE A 4 68.83 -24.69 132.40
N LEU A 5 69.82 -23.80 132.59
CA LEU A 5 70.05 -22.63 131.73
C LEU A 5 70.35 -23.05 130.28
N TYR A 6 71.24 -24.01 130.06
CA TYR A 6 71.53 -24.55 128.72
C TYR A 6 70.29 -25.17 128.05
N CYS A 7 69.48 -25.92 128.80
CA CYS A 7 68.26 -26.54 128.29
C CYS A 7 67.22 -25.48 127.89
N THR A 8 67.02 -24.45 128.72
CA THR A 8 66.12 -23.33 128.41
C THR A 8 66.62 -22.47 127.23
N LEU A 9 67.92 -22.22 127.13
CA LEU A 9 68.53 -21.50 126.01
C LEU A 9 68.43 -22.30 124.71
N PHE A 10 68.66 -23.62 124.77
CA PHE A 10 68.50 -24.52 123.63
C PHE A 10 67.05 -24.58 123.15
N TYR A 11 66.08 -24.70 124.06
CA TYR A 11 64.66 -24.72 123.71
C TYR A 11 64.20 -23.39 123.12
N ARG A 12 64.66 -22.27 123.69
CA ARG A 12 64.40 -20.93 123.15
C ARG A 12 65.02 -20.75 121.77
N CYS A 13 66.28 -21.13 121.57
CA CYS A 13 66.95 -21.09 120.27
C CYS A 13 66.22 -21.95 119.23
N LYS A 14 65.87 -23.19 119.59
CA LYS A 14 65.06 -24.10 118.75
C LYS A 14 63.69 -23.51 118.40
N SER A 15 63.00 -22.88 119.36
CA SER A 15 61.70 -22.24 119.12
C SER A 15 61.79 -21.04 118.18
N VAL A 16 62.85 -20.22 118.29
CA VAL A 16 63.11 -19.08 117.39
C VAL A 16 63.45 -19.60 116.00
N SER A 17 64.31 -20.60 115.86
CA SER A 17 64.63 -21.23 114.58
C SER A 17 63.39 -21.88 113.94
N GLN A 18 62.51 -22.52 114.72
CA GLN A 18 61.25 -23.07 114.21
C GLN A 18 60.27 -21.98 113.77
N SER A 19 60.23 -20.82 114.43
CA SER A 19 59.42 -19.69 113.99
C SER A 19 59.94 -19.12 112.67
N GLN A 20 61.26 -18.89 112.57
CA GLN A 20 61.89 -18.40 111.34
C GLN A 20 61.71 -19.37 110.16
N LEU A 21 61.74 -20.68 110.42
CA LEU A 21 61.49 -21.69 109.40
C LEU A 21 60.04 -21.62 108.90
N ARG A 22 59.06 -21.47 109.79
CA ARG A 22 57.66 -21.25 109.41
C ARG A 22 57.46 -19.94 108.62
N ASP A 23 58.07 -18.84 109.04
CA ASP A 23 57.96 -17.56 108.33
C ASP A 23 58.52 -17.66 106.89
N VAL A 24 59.61 -18.42 106.70
CA VAL A 24 60.18 -18.68 105.37
C VAL A 24 59.31 -19.63 104.55
N GLU A 25 58.68 -20.63 105.17
CA GLU A 25 57.71 -21.53 104.52
C GLU A 25 56.47 -20.75 104.05
N ASP A 26 55.89 -19.90 104.90
CA ASP A 26 54.77 -19.04 104.56
C ASP A 26 55.13 -18.07 103.42
N GLN A 27 56.32 -17.46 103.48
CA GLN A 27 56.83 -16.62 102.38
C GLN A 27 56.99 -17.42 101.08
N LEU A 28 57.52 -18.63 101.13
CA LEU A 28 57.64 -19.49 99.96
C LEU A 28 56.26 -19.83 99.37
N GLU A 29 55.27 -20.15 100.21
CA GLU A 29 53.90 -20.42 99.77
C GLU A 29 53.27 -19.20 99.10
N THR A 30 53.42 -18.00 99.67
CA THR A 30 52.93 -16.76 99.04
C THR A 30 53.63 -16.48 97.70
N HIS A 31 54.95 -16.66 97.61
CA HIS A 31 55.69 -16.51 96.37
C HIS A 31 55.29 -17.54 95.31
N GLN A 32 55.02 -18.79 95.70
CA GLN A 32 54.50 -19.83 94.81
C GLN A 32 53.11 -19.48 94.28
N CYS A 33 52.23 -18.93 95.14
CA CYS A 33 50.92 -18.43 94.73
C CYS A 33 51.04 -17.30 93.70
N LEU A 34 51.87 -16.28 93.97
CA LEU A 34 52.14 -15.17 93.05
C LEU A 34 52.74 -15.65 91.72
N TYR A 35 53.71 -16.57 91.76
CA TYR A 35 54.28 -17.17 90.56
C TYR A 35 53.21 -17.89 89.72
N SER A 36 52.31 -18.63 90.36
CA SER A 36 51.18 -19.30 89.68
C SER A 36 50.27 -18.29 88.98
N LEU A 37 49.93 -17.18 89.66
CA LEU A 37 49.12 -16.09 89.09
C LEU A 37 49.80 -15.44 87.88
N TYR A 38 51.08 -15.05 87.98
CA TYR A 38 51.81 -14.46 86.86
C TYR A 38 51.99 -15.44 85.68
N LYS A 39 52.19 -16.72 85.98
CA LYS A 39 52.25 -17.77 84.95
C LYS A 39 50.92 -17.91 84.22
N ASN A 40 49.80 -17.88 84.94
CA ASN A 40 48.47 -17.93 84.34
C ASN A 40 48.19 -16.67 83.51
N GLN A 41 48.49 -15.48 84.04
CA GLN A 41 48.34 -14.22 83.30
C GLN A 41 49.18 -14.20 82.02
N THR A 42 50.41 -14.74 82.06
CA THR A 42 51.26 -14.86 80.86
C THR A 42 50.68 -15.82 79.82
N LYS A 43 50.04 -16.91 80.26
CA LYS A 43 49.35 -17.84 79.36
C LYS A 43 48.13 -17.19 78.71
N GLU A 44 47.28 -16.55 79.52
CA GLU A 44 46.09 -15.85 79.03
C GLU A 44 46.45 -14.76 78.02
N LEU A 45 47.48 -13.95 78.30
CA LEU A 45 47.97 -12.94 77.35
C LEU A 45 48.49 -13.56 76.05
N LYS A 46 49.17 -14.71 76.11
CA LYS A 46 49.64 -15.42 74.91
C LYS A 46 48.47 -15.97 74.08
N GLU A 47 47.47 -16.54 74.74
CA GLU A 47 46.25 -17.01 74.08
C GLU A 47 45.47 -15.84 73.46
N LEU A 48 45.36 -14.70 74.16
CA LEU A 48 44.77 -13.48 73.61
C LEU A 48 45.56 -12.98 72.39
N VAL A 49 46.89 -12.94 72.42
CA VAL A 49 47.68 -12.55 71.24
C VAL A 49 47.46 -13.52 70.08
N SER A 50 47.48 -14.83 70.34
CA SER A 50 47.27 -15.86 69.32
C SER A 50 45.89 -15.72 68.66
N THR A 51 44.82 -15.54 69.45
CA THR A 51 43.46 -15.33 68.93
C THR A 51 43.36 -14.04 68.11
N ARG A 52 44.02 -12.96 68.53
CA ARG A 52 44.04 -11.70 67.78
C ARG A 52 44.82 -11.82 66.47
N ASP A 53 45.91 -12.57 66.44
CA ASP A 53 46.66 -12.83 65.21
C ASP A 53 45.82 -13.65 64.21
N GLU A 54 45.06 -14.65 64.69
CA GLU A 54 44.12 -15.41 63.86
C GLU A 54 43.00 -14.53 63.29
N GLU A 55 42.39 -13.68 64.11
CA GLU A 55 41.38 -12.70 63.68
C GLU A 55 41.95 -11.75 62.62
N LEU A 56 43.15 -11.20 62.86
CA LEU A 56 43.82 -10.28 61.94
C LEU A 56 44.12 -10.96 60.59
N ASN A 57 44.59 -12.21 60.62
CA ASN A 57 44.88 -12.97 59.41
C ASN A 57 43.60 -13.31 58.63
N SER A 58 42.52 -13.63 59.32
CA SER A 58 41.20 -13.84 58.70
C SER A 58 40.69 -12.57 58.02
N VAL A 59 40.76 -11.42 58.71
CA VAL A 59 40.37 -10.12 58.13
C VAL A 59 41.24 -9.75 56.94
N LYS A 60 42.56 -9.93 57.04
CA LYS A 60 43.49 -9.69 55.91
C LYS A 60 43.13 -10.55 54.70
N SER A 61 42.93 -11.84 54.89
CA SER A 61 42.56 -12.76 53.80
C SER A 61 41.23 -12.37 53.15
N ASN A 62 40.23 -12.02 53.96
CA ASN A 62 38.94 -11.53 53.46
C ASN A 62 39.08 -10.23 52.67
N LEU A 63 39.88 -9.29 53.15
CA LEU A 63 40.11 -8.02 52.46
C LEU A 63 40.87 -8.23 51.14
N THR A 64 41.91 -9.07 51.12
CA THR A 64 42.62 -9.45 49.90
C THR A 64 41.66 -10.05 48.86
N ARG A 65 40.80 -10.98 49.27
CA ARG A 65 39.80 -11.58 48.38
C ARG A 65 38.81 -10.54 47.83
N GLN A 66 38.38 -9.58 48.65
CA GLN A 66 37.51 -8.50 48.20
C GLN A 66 38.21 -7.57 47.19
N VAL A 67 39.47 -7.23 47.45
CA VAL A 67 40.26 -6.40 46.52
C VAL A 67 40.46 -7.11 45.19
N GLU A 68 40.80 -8.40 45.19
CA GLU A 68 40.94 -9.20 43.96
C GLU A 68 39.62 -9.29 43.19
N ALA A 69 38.49 -9.49 43.90
CA ALA A 69 37.17 -9.53 43.27
C ALA A 69 36.80 -8.19 42.61
N VAL A 70 37.07 -7.06 43.29
CA VAL A 70 36.82 -5.72 42.73
C VAL A 70 37.75 -5.43 41.55
N GLN A 71 39.02 -5.85 41.61
CA GLN A 71 39.95 -5.70 40.50
C GLN A 71 39.49 -6.48 39.26
N LEU A 72 39.08 -7.74 39.44
CA LEU A 72 38.55 -8.55 38.34
C LEU A 72 37.30 -7.91 37.73
N GLN A 73 36.37 -7.44 38.57
CA GLN A 73 35.17 -6.75 38.10
C GLN A 73 35.52 -5.50 37.29
N LEU A 74 36.46 -4.68 37.78
CA LEU A 74 36.91 -3.48 37.08
C LEU A 74 37.55 -3.81 35.72
N GLU A 75 38.35 -4.87 35.64
CA GLU A 75 38.92 -5.33 34.37
C GLU A 75 37.86 -5.82 33.39
N MET A 76 36.84 -6.53 33.87
CA MET A 76 35.71 -6.97 33.04
C MET A 76 34.93 -5.76 32.53
N ASP A 77 34.62 -4.80 33.39
CA ASP A 77 33.92 -3.57 33.02
C ASP A 77 34.73 -2.74 32.01
N HIS A 78 36.05 -2.66 32.15
CA HIS A 78 36.92 -1.99 31.17
C HIS A 78 36.96 -2.71 29.81
N LYS A 79 36.90 -4.03 29.79
CA LYS A 79 36.79 -4.79 28.53
C LYS A 79 35.42 -4.57 27.89
N ALA A 80 34.34 -4.65 28.67
CA ALA A 80 32.98 -4.41 28.19
C ALA A 80 32.82 -2.98 27.64
N ARG A 81 33.36 -1.97 28.33
CA ARG A 81 33.35 -0.58 27.87
C ARG A 81 34.08 -0.40 26.54
N ARG A 82 35.28 -0.96 26.39
CA ARG A 82 36.04 -0.89 25.12
C ARG A 82 35.28 -1.54 23.97
N LEU A 83 34.71 -2.72 24.18
CA LEU A 83 33.89 -3.39 23.15
C LEU A 83 32.67 -2.55 22.76
N ALA A 84 32.04 -1.89 23.73
CA ALA A 84 30.92 -0.98 23.45
C ALA A 84 31.38 0.27 22.69
N GLU A 85 32.51 0.87 23.04
CA GLU A 85 33.09 2.03 22.35
C GLU A 85 33.49 1.71 20.91
N ASP A 86 34.11 0.56 20.66
CA ASP A 86 34.47 0.10 19.31
C ASP A 86 33.20 -0.14 18.47
N SER A 87 32.18 -0.79 19.05
CA SER A 87 30.90 -1.01 18.36
C SER A 87 30.19 0.30 18.03
N LEU A 88 30.19 1.28 18.94
CA LEU A 88 29.65 2.61 18.70
C LEU A 88 30.40 3.33 17.58
N SER A 89 31.74 3.28 17.57
CA SER A 89 32.55 3.86 16.51
C SER A 89 32.22 3.28 15.13
N ASP A 90 32.03 1.96 15.04
CA ASP A 90 31.65 1.32 13.79
C ASP A 90 30.24 1.70 13.33
N ARG A 91 29.28 1.79 14.26
CA ARG A 91 27.93 2.30 13.95
C ARG A 91 27.95 3.76 13.51
N GLU A 92 28.81 4.60 14.08
CA GLU A 92 28.95 6.00 13.67
C GLU A 92 29.52 6.12 12.25
N LYS A 93 30.51 5.30 11.89
CA LYS A 93 31.03 5.22 10.51
C LYS A 93 29.96 4.77 9.53
N GLU A 94 29.22 3.72 9.87
CA GLU A 94 28.12 3.19 9.06
C GLU A 94 27.02 4.25 8.83
N LYS A 95 26.61 4.94 9.89
CA LYS A 95 25.68 6.06 9.82
C LYS A 95 26.20 7.17 8.89
N ALA A 96 27.47 7.54 8.99
CA ALA A 96 28.06 8.56 8.12
C ALA A 96 28.08 8.12 6.65
N MET A 97 28.38 6.85 6.36
CA MET A 97 28.33 6.31 4.99
C MET A 97 26.91 6.34 4.43
N LEU A 98 25.91 5.89 5.20
CA LEU A 98 24.51 5.91 4.80
C LEU A 98 23.98 7.34 4.60
N GLU A 99 24.41 8.29 5.41
CA GLU A 99 24.04 9.70 5.27
C GLU A 99 24.57 10.30 3.96
N ILE A 100 25.82 9.94 3.59
CA ILE A 100 26.42 10.34 2.31
C ILE A 100 25.66 9.69 1.14
N GLU A 101 25.34 8.41 1.22
CA GLU A 101 24.61 7.69 0.18
C GLU A 101 23.20 8.25 -0.02
N LEU A 102 22.46 8.49 1.06
CA LEU A 102 21.13 9.11 1.03
C LEU A 102 21.21 10.50 0.39
N LYS A 103 22.20 11.32 0.76
CA LYS A 103 22.41 12.64 0.16
C LYS A 103 22.72 12.55 -1.33
N ARG A 104 23.53 11.58 -1.76
CA ARG A 104 23.85 11.30 -3.17
C ARG A 104 22.61 10.86 -3.95
N LEU A 105 21.81 9.95 -3.41
CA LEU A 105 20.55 9.49 -4.02
C LEU A 105 19.52 10.62 -4.11
N SER A 106 19.34 11.39 -3.04
CA SER A 106 18.46 12.57 -3.01
C SER A 106 18.87 13.59 -4.07
N ASN A 107 20.16 13.86 -4.22
CA ASN A 107 20.66 14.78 -5.24
C ASN A 107 20.44 14.24 -6.66
N ARG A 108 20.58 12.93 -6.89
CA ARG A 108 20.27 12.30 -8.19
C ARG A 108 18.79 12.45 -8.53
N HIS A 109 17.89 12.10 -7.61
CA HIS A 109 16.45 12.26 -7.81
C HIS A 109 16.07 13.72 -8.07
N LYS A 110 16.68 14.68 -7.35
CA LYS A 110 16.47 16.12 -7.63
C LYS A 110 16.89 16.50 -9.05
N GLN A 111 18.03 16.02 -9.54
CA GLN A 111 18.48 16.28 -10.91
C GLN A 111 17.57 15.61 -11.96
N GLU A 112 17.07 14.41 -11.69
CA GLU A 112 16.10 13.74 -12.57
C GLU A 112 14.75 14.43 -12.61
N ILE A 113 14.29 15.01 -11.48
CA ILE A 113 13.08 15.83 -11.45
C ILE A 113 13.30 17.08 -12.31
N ILE A 114 14.41 17.79 -12.12
CA ILE A 114 14.74 19.00 -12.91
C ILE A 114 14.81 18.67 -14.40
N SER A 115 15.41 17.54 -14.79
CA SER A 115 15.51 17.16 -16.21
C SER A 115 14.14 16.78 -16.81
N LYS A 116 13.30 16.06 -16.05
CA LYS A 116 11.93 15.74 -16.46
C LYS A 116 11.05 16.98 -16.57
N ASP A 117 11.17 17.92 -15.63
CA ASP A 117 10.45 19.20 -15.68
C ASP A 117 10.86 20.02 -16.91
N ALA A 118 12.15 20.07 -17.25
CA ALA A 118 12.63 20.72 -18.47
C ALA A 118 12.05 20.08 -19.74
N ILE A 119 11.92 18.75 -19.78
CA ILE A 119 11.30 18.03 -20.90
C ILE A 119 9.79 18.35 -20.98
N ILE A 120 9.10 18.37 -19.84
CA ILE A 120 7.68 18.74 -19.77
C ILE A 120 7.47 20.15 -20.31
N ASP A 121 8.32 21.11 -19.94
CA ASP A 121 8.21 22.49 -20.43
C ASP A 121 8.48 22.61 -21.94
N GLN A 122 9.41 21.81 -22.49
CA GLN A 122 9.58 21.70 -23.94
C GLN A 122 8.34 21.16 -24.63
N PHE A 123 7.67 20.14 -24.06
CA PHE A 123 6.43 19.62 -24.61
C PHE A 123 5.29 20.64 -24.54
N LYS A 124 5.17 21.39 -23.44
CA LYS A 124 4.19 22.48 -23.31
C LYS A 124 4.42 23.59 -24.33
N GLU A 125 5.68 23.92 -24.65
CA GLU A 125 6.00 24.91 -25.70
C GLU A 125 5.59 24.38 -27.07
N LYS A 126 5.89 23.11 -27.39
CA LYS A 126 5.45 22.48 -28.64
C LYS A 126 3.93 22.42 -28.75
N GLU A 127 3.24 22.08 -27.68
CA GLU A 127 1.77 22.09 -27.63
C GLU A 127 1.21 23.49 -27.92
N ARG A 128 1.77 24.53 -27.28
CA ARG A 128 1.40 25.92 -27.58
C ARG A 128 1.64 26.29 -29.05
N ALA A 129 2.77 25.89 -29.62
CA ALA A 129 3.07 26.13 -31.03
C ALA A 129 2.06 25.42 -31.95
N TYR A 130 1.73 24.15 -31.68
CA TYR A 130 0.73 23.41 -32.46
C TYR A 130 -0.66 24.03 -32.36
N LEU A 131 -1.08 24.49 -31.17
CA LEU A 131 -2.35 25.20 -31.00
C LEU A 131 -2.38 26.50 -31.80
N GLN A 132 -1.28 27.26 -31.84
CA GLN A 132 -1.17 28.45 -32.69
C GLN A 132 -1.28 28.09 -34.17
N THR A 133 -0.59 27.04 -34.64
CA THR A 133 -0.69 26.59 -36.04
C THR A 133 -2.11 26.13 -36.40
N ILE A 134 -2.81 25.43 -35.50
CA ILE A 134 -4.21 25.02 -35.71
C ILE A 134 -5.11 26.25 -35.84
N GLU A 135 -4.91 27.28 -35.02
CA GLU A 135 -5.68 28.52 -35.07
C GLU A 135 -5.41 29.31 -36.36
N GLU A 136 -4.15 29.37 -36.81
CA GLU A 136 -3.78 29.96 -38.11
C GLU A 136 -4.45 29.22 -39.28
N LEU A 137 -4.45 27.88 -39.25
CA LEU A 137 -5.13 27.06 -40.26
C LEU A 137 -6.65 27.26 -40.24
N ARG A 138 -7.27 27.41 -39.05
CA ARG A 138 -8.69 27.76 -38.94
C ARG A 138 -9.00 29.10 -39.57
N LYS A 139 -8.22 30.14 -39.26
CA LYS A 139 -8.38 31.47 -39.88
C LYS A 139 -8.20 31.42 -41.40
N ALA A 140 -7.22 30.68 -41.90
CA ALA A 140 -7.01 30.49 -43.33
C ALA A 140 -8.19 29.76 -43.99
N HIS A 141 -8.72 28.72 -43.33
CA HIS A 141 -9.91 28.00 -43.78
C HIS A 141 -11.14 28.92 -43.85
N ASP A 142 -11.39 29.71 -42.81
CA ASP A 142 -12.52 30.63 -42.77
C ASP A 142 -12.40 31.72 -43.85
N ASN A 143 -11.21 32.27 -44.07
CA ASN A 143 -10.94 33.21 -45.16
C ASN A 143 -11.18 32.58 -46.55
N LEU A 144 -10.75 31.34 -46.76
CA LEU A 144 -11.01 30.61 -48.01
C LEU A 144 -12.50 30.34 -48.20
N ASN A 145 -13.21 30.00 -47.12
CA ASN A 145 -14.65 29.75 -47.17
C ASN A 145 -15.43 31.03 -47.55
N VAL A 146 -15.07 32.18 -46.95
CA VAL A 146 -15.63 33.50 -47.34
C VAL A 146 -15.33 33.80 -48.81
N ASN A 147 -14.10 33.57 -49.28
CA ASN A 147 -13.75 33.75 -50.70
C ASN A 147 -14.58 32.84 -51.63
N LEU A 148 -14.79 31.57 -51.25
CA LEU A 148 -15.61 30.63 -52.01
C LEU A 148 -17.07 31.11 -52.09
N GLU A 149 -17.61 31.60 -50.98
CA GLU A 149 -18.98 32.11 -50.89
C GLU A 149 -19.17 33.36 -51.77
N ASN A 150 -18.18 34.27 -51.79
CA ASN A 150 -18.15 35.43 -52.68
C ASN A 150 -18.11 35.03 -54.17
N VAL A 151 -17.29 34.04 -54.55
CA VAL A 151 -17.22 33.53 -55.93
C VAL A 151 -18.52 32.85 -56.33
N ASN A 152 -19.12 32.06 -55.43
CA ASN A 152 -20.41 31.42 -55.64
C ASN A 152 -21.55 32.44 -55.81
N GLN A 153 -21.58 33.53 -55.03
CA GLN A 153 -22.55 34.61 -55.21
C GLN A 153 -22.36 35.32 -56.55
N GLY A 154 -21.11 35.64 -56.95
CA GLY A 154 -20.82 36.28 -58.24
C GLY A 154 -21.22 35.42 -59.44
N THR A 155 -20.93 34.12 -59.40
CA THR A 155 -21.37 33.17 -60.44
C THR A 155 -22.89 33.00 -60.46
N THR A 156 -23.54 32.89 -59.30
CA THR A 156 -25.00 32.77 -59.21
C THR A 156 -25.70 34.03 -59.74
N ALA A 157 -25.16 35.22 -59.45
CA ALA A 157 -25.67 36.49 -59.97
C ALA A 157 -25.53 36.56 -61.50
N ASN A 158 -24.39 36.16 -62.05
CA ASN A 158 -24.17 36.08 -63.50
C ASN A 158 -25.11 35.09 -64.18
N VAL A 159 -25.32 33.90 -63.60
CA VAL A 159 -26.26 32.90 -64.12
C VAL A 159 -27.70 33.42 -64.07
N LYS A 160 -28.11 34.04 -62.95
CA LYS A 160 -29.44 34.66 -62.83
C LYS A 160 -29.64 35.78 -63.86
N PHE A 161 -28.64 36.63 -64.08
CA PHE A 161 -28.70 37.69 -65.08
C PHE A 161 -28.81 37.12 -66.51
N SER A 162 -28.03 36.08 -66.82
CA SER A 162 -28.11 35.38 -68.11
C SER A 162 -29.49 34.76 -68.34
N ILE A 163 -30.05 34.07 -67.34
CA ILE A 163 -31.41 33.50 -67.41
C ILE A 163 -32.45 34.60 -67.59
N PHE A 164 -32.35 35.70 -66.85
CA PHE A 164 -33.27 36.84 -66.97
C PHE A 164 -33.21 37.47 -68.38
N MET A 165 -32.01 37.64 -68.94
CA MET A 165 -31.83 38.09 -70.33
C MET A 165 -32.45 37.14 -71.35
N ILE A 166 -32.28 35.83 -71.18
CA ILE A 166 -32.88 34.82 -72.06
C ILE A 166 -34.42 34.89 -71.99
N ILE A 167 -35.00 35.01 -70.78
CA ILE A 167 -36.44 35.16 -70.60
C ILE A 167 -36.94 36.45 -71.25
N LEU A 168 -36.23 37.57 -71.07
CA LEU A 168 -36.60 38.86 -71.67
C LEU A 168 -36.57 38.80 -73.22
N ILE A 169 -35.54 38.15 -73.79
CA ILE A 169 -35.44 37.92 -75.24
C ILE A 169 -36.61 37.05 -75.72
N LEU A 170 -36.94 35.97 -75.01
CA LEU A 170 -38.08 35.10 -75.34
C LEU A 170 -39.42 35.84 -75.26
N GLU A 171 -39.62 36.70 -74.27
CA GLU A 171 -40.84 37.51 -74.10
C GLU A 171 -40.98 38.57 -75.20
N LEU A 172 -39.87 39.21 -75.60
CA LEU A 172 -39.81 40.15 -76.73
C LEU A 172 -40.04 39.46 -78.08
N SER A 173 -39.50 38.26 -78.28
CA SER A 173 -39.81 37.42 -79.45
C SER A 173 -41.28 36.97 -79.48
N ARG A 174 -41.88 36.71 -78.32
CA ARG A 174 -43.30 36.34 -78.20
C ARG A 174 -44.26 37.51 -78.48
N LYS A 175 -43.85 38.77 -78.24
CA LYS A 175 -44.63 39.97 -78.57
C LYS A 175 -44.48 40.47 -80.01
N THR A 176 -43.54 39.90 -80.77
CA THR A 176 -43.25 40.29 -82.18
C THR A 176 -43.83 39.30 -83.21
N SER A 177 -44.75 38.40 -82.82
CA SER A 177 -45.35 37.43 -83.74
C SER A 177 -46.87 37.39 -83.67
N MET A 178 -47.50 38.44 -84.21
CA MET A 178 -48.88 38.41 -84.71
C MET A 178 -48.95 39.11 -86.09
N SER A 179 -48.24 38.56 -87.07
CA SER A 179 -48.57 38.81 -88.48
C SER A 179 -48.07 37.66 -89.36
N THR A 180 -49.03 37.03 -90.02
CA THR A 180 -48.98 35.94 -90.99
C THR A 180 -48.16 36.28 -92.24
N SER A 181 -46.83 36.12 -92.21
CA SER A 181 -46.00 36.29 -93.42
C SER A 181 -44.76 35.39 -93.49
N THR A 182 -44.33 34.80 -92.37
CA THR A 182 -43.09 34.02 -92.30
C THR A 182 -43.22 32.57 -92.78
N ASP A 183 -44.43 32.00 -92.82
CA ASP A 183 -44.63 30.59 -93.18
C ASP A 183 -44.46 30.35 -94.70
N GLU A 184 -44.84 31.34 -95.53
CA GLU A 184 -44.64 31.30 -96.98
C GLU A 184 -43.17 31.44 -97.38
N GLN A 185 -42.41 32.26 -96.65
CA GLN A 185 -40.96 32.42 -96.87
C GLN A 185 -40.18 31.17 -96.45
N ILE A 186 -40.61 30.48 -95.39
CA ILE A 186 -40.02 29.20 -94.96
C ILE A 186 -40.24 28.10 -96.00
N GLN A 187 -41.39 28.06 -96.67
CA GLN A 187 -41.64 27.10 -97.76
C GLN A 187 -40.77 27.38 -99.00
N GLN A 188 -40.55 28.64 -99.36
CA GLN A 188 -39.65 29.01 -100.46
C GLN A 188 -38.18 28.70 -100.15
N LEU A 189 -37.73 28.98 -98.93
CA LEU A 189 -36.37 28.67 -98.49
C LEU A 189 -36.12 27.16 -98.38
N LYS A 190 -37.12 26.36 -98.01
CA LYS A 190 -37.03 24.88 -98.03
C LYS A 190 -36.84 24.34 -99.44
N LYS A 191 -37.56 24.86 -100.44
CA LYS A 191 -37.37 24.49 -101.85
C LYS A 191 -35.99 24.89 -102.39
N MET A 192 -35.45 26.03 -101.97
CA MET A 192 -34.10 26.44 -102.33
C MET A 192 -33.02 25.59 -101.63
N TYR A 193 -33.26 25.22 -100.37
CA TYR A 193 -32.37 24.34 -99.59
C TYR A 193 -32.30 22.93 -100.15
N GLU A 194 -33.42 22.34 -100.61
CA GLU A 194 -33.42 21.03 -101.27
C GLU A 194 -32.60 21.03 -102.58
N LYS A 195 -32.69 22.12 -103.34
CA LYS A 195 -31.89 22.32 -104.57
C LYS A 195 -30.40 22.48 -104.26
N GLU A 196 -30.05 23.15 -103.16
CA GLU A 196 -28.68 23.33 -102.69
C GLU A 196 -28.09 22.04 -102.07
N GLN A 197 -28.91 21.23 -101.39
CA GLN A 197 -28.52 19.91 -100.90
C GLN A 197 -28.18 18.95 -102.04
N GLN A 198 -28.92 18.98 -103.15
CA GLN A 198 -28.62 18.16 -104.33
C GLN A 198 -27.29 18.55 -104.99
N LEU A 199 -26.96 19.84 -105.03
CA LEU A 199 -25.68 20.34 -105.56
C LEU A 199 -24.50 20.04 -104.61
N LYS A 200 -24.69 20.13 -103.29
CA LYS A 200 -23.67 19.80 -102.28
C LYS A 200 -23.39 18.29 -102.21
N LYS A 201 -24.38 17.44 -102.43
CA LYS A 201 -24.20 15.98 -102.51
C LYS A 201 -23.29 15.58 -103.68
N SER A 202 -23.40 16.26 -104.83
CA SER A 202 -22.50 16.07 -105.98
C SER A 202 -21.08 16.62 -105.77
N ALA A 203 -20.88 17.56 -104.84
CA ALA A 203 -19.57 18.10 -104.47
C ALA A 203 -18.86 17.23 -103.41
N ILE A 204 -19.62 16.60 -102.52
CA ILE A 204 -19.13 15.67 -101.50
C ILE A 204 -18.59 14.38 -102.15
N ASP A 205 -19.23 13.87 -103.20
CA ASP A 205 -18.72 12.69 -103.93
C ASP A 205 -17.40 12.96 -104.68
N LYS A 206 -17.14 14.22 -105.08
CA LYS A 206 -15.85 14.66 -105.67
C LYS A 206 -14.76 15.03 -104.65
N LEU A 207 -15.12 15.29 -103.39
CA LEU A 207 -14.18 15.55 -102.30
C LEU A 207 -13.79 14.26 -101.53
N THR A 208 -14.56 13.18 -101.70
CA THR A 208 -14.27 11.87 -101.09
C THR A 208 -13.07 11.16 -101.75
N GLU A 209 -12.69 11.56 -102.97
CA GLU A 209 -11.50 11.03 -103.68
C GLU A 209 -10.18 11.74 -103.28
N VAL A 210 -10.25 12.97 -102.73
CA VAL A 210 -9.06 13.80 -102.46
C VAL A 210 -8.61 13.79 -100.98
N MET A 211 -9.41 13.22 -100.05
CA MET A 211 -9.11 13.23 -98.60
C MET A 211 -8.51 11.95 -98.00
N GLN A 212 -8.09 10.95 -98.80
CA GLN A 212 -7.32 9.79 -98.31
C GLN A 212 -5.79 9.92 -98.44
N LYS A 213 -5.24 11.15 -98.38
CA LYS A 213 -3.81 11.37 -98.09
C LYS A 213 -3.61 12.56 -97.15
N LYS A 214 -3.74 12.34 -95.83
CA LYS A 214 -2.84 12.91 -94.80
C LYS A 214 -3.21 12.49 -93.38
N SER A 215 -2.40 11.61 -92.82
CA SER A 215 -2.06 11.55 -91.39
C SER A 215 -0.72 10.80 -91.36
N THR A 216 0.39 11.35 -90.91
CA THR A 216 0.72 11.46 -89.47
C THR A 216 2.05 12.22 -89.33
N GLN A 217 2.14 13.23 -88.46
CA GLN A 217 3.42 13.73 -87.93
C GLN A 217 3.31 14.12 -86.44
N ASN A 218 4.11 13.42 -85.63
CA ASN A 218 4.93 13.85 -84.49
C ASN A 218 4.36 14.73 -83.34
N LYS A 219 4.33 14.13 -82.14
CA LYS A 219 4.84 14.73 -80.89
C LYS A 219 5.60 13.67 -80.05
N LYS A 220 6.93 13.64 -80.18
CA LYS A 220 7.88 12.97 -79.25
C LYS A 220 8.58 14.08 -78.47
N GLY A 221 8.40 14.14 -77.15
CA GLY A 221 9.08 15.12 -76.30
C GLY A 221 8.81 14.98 -74.80
N TYR A 222 7.68 14.38 -74.39
CA TYR A 222 7.30 14.36 -72.97
C TYR A 222 7.89 13.20 -72.14
N ARG A 223 8.19 12.05 -72.77
CA ARG A 223 8.63 10.84 -72.05
C ARG A 223 10.03 10.92 -71.43
N ALA A 224 10.98 11.66 -72.03
CA ALA A 224 12.37 11.69 -71.54
C ALA A 224 12.53 12.53 -70.26
N ASP A 225 11.74 13.59 -70.13
CA ASP A 225 11.77 14.47 -68.96
C ASP A 225 11.00 13.87 -67.77
N GLU A 226 9.94 13.10 -68.06
CA GLU A 226 9.21 12.29 -67.07
C GLU A 226 10.04 11.12 -66.55
N LEU A 227 10.81 10.44 -67.42
CA LEU A 227 11.78 9.41 -67.02
C LEU A 227 12.89 9.96 -66.12
N LYS A 228 13.41 11.16 -66.41
CA LYS A 228 14.43 11.82 -65.56
C LYS A 228 13.85 12.26 -64.21
N ARG A 229 12.58 12.68 -64.14
CA ARG A 229 11.88 12.93 -62.87
C ARG A 229 11.71 11.65 -62.06
N LYS A 230 11.23 10.57 -62.69
CA LYS A 230 11.10 9.27 -62.03
C LYS A 230 12.42 8.67 -61.58
N ASP A 231 13.52 8.87 -62.31
CA ASP A 231 14.85 8.40 -61.90
C ASP A 231 15.39 9.17 -60.67
N LYS A 232 15.08 10.47 -60.56
CA LYS A 232 15.38 11.27 -59.36
C LYS A 232 14.51 10.86 -58.17
N GLU A 233 13.22 10.62 -58.40
CA GLU A 233 12.31 10.11 -57.36
C GLU A 233 12.69 8.71 -56.89
N PHE A 234 13.10 7.83 -57.80
CA PHE A 234 13.58 6.49 -57.46
C PHE A 234 14.84 6.54 -56.59
N LYS A 235 15.81 7.39 -56.93
CA LYS A 235 17.01 7.60 -56.11
C LYS A 235 16.68 8.20 -54.74
N LYS A 236 15.70 9.11 -54.67
CA LYS A 236 15.23 9.69 -53.42
C LYS A 236 14.55 8.64 -52.54
N LEU A 237 13.61 7.87 -53.09
CA LEU A 237 12.95 6.76 -52.39
C LEU A 237 13.95 5.68 -51.95
N GLN A 238 14.98 5.41 -52.74
CA GLN A 238 16.05 4.47 -52.36
C GLN A 238 16.87 4.99 -51.17
N GLN A 239 17.16 6.30 -51.11
CA GLN A 239 17.80 6.92 -49.95
C GLN A 239 16.89 6.93 -48.72
N ASP A 240 15.59 7.22 -48.89
CA ASP A 240 14.60 7.23 -47.81
C ASP A 240 14.46 5.83 -47.20
N VAL A 241 14.39 4.78 -48.03
CA VAL A 241 14.36 3.38 -47.58
C VAL A 241 15.65 3.00 -46.83
N GLN A 242 16.83 3.43 -47.29
CA GLN A 242 18.09 3.20 -46.58
C GLN A 242 18.18 3.98 -45.26
N GLN A 243 17.62 5.19 -45.21
CA GLN A 243 17.55 5.97 -43.98
C GLN A 243 16.61 5.30 -42.97
N GLU A 244 15.45 4.82 -43.41
CA GLU A 244 14.50 4.16 -42.53
C GLU A 244 15.04 2.82 -42.02
N LYS A 245 15.72 2.06 -42.88
CA LYS A 245 16.42 0.84 -42.46
C LYS A 245 17.46 1.13 -41.37
N ARG A 246 18.27 2.19 -41.51
CA ARG A 246 19.24 2.59 -40.47
C ARG A 246 18.58 2.95 -39.14
N LYS A 247 17.45 3.65 -39.17
CA LYS A 247 16.69 3.97 -37.94
C LYS A 247 16.16 2.70 -37.27
N TYR A 248 15.65 1.74 -38.05
CA TYR A 248 15.20 0.46 -37.51
C TYR A 248 16.36 -0.35 -36.94
N ASP A 249 17.51 -0.40 -37.62
CA ASP A 249 18.70 -1.09 -37.13
C ASP A 249 19.21 -0.46 -35.81
N GLU A 250 19.20 0.87 -35.70
CA GLU A 250 19.51 1.59 -34.45
C GLU A 250 18.52 1.27 -33.32
N MET A 251 17.22 1.25 -33.63
CA MET A 251 16.17 0.92 -32.65
C MET A 251 16.29 -0.52 -32.15
N VAL A 252 16.57 -1.48 -33.04
CA VAL A 252 16.82 -2.88 -32.68
C VAL A 252 18.04 -2.98 -31.79
N ALA A 253 19.15 -2.32 -32.13
CA ALA A 253 20.34 -2.31 -31.28
C ALA A 253 20.08 -1.70 -29.89
N MET A 254 19.25 -0.66 -29.83
CA MET A 254 18.84 -0.03 -28.57
C MET A 254 18.03 -1.00 -27.70
N TYR A 255 17.00 -1.64 -28.26
CA TYR A 255 16.20 -2.62 -27.52
C TYR A 255 17.02 -3.85 -27.12
N GLN A 256 17.96 -4.29 -27.95
CA GLN A 256 18.82 -5.42 -27.63
C GLN A 256 19.78 -5.10 -26.49
N LYS A 257 20.25 -3.85 -26.40
CA LYS A 257 20.99 -3.33 -25.25
C LYS A 257 20.11 -3.24 -24.00
N GLU A 258 18.91 -2.66 -24.10
CA GLU A 258 17.98 -2.57 -22.97
C GLU A 258 17.62 -3.97 -22.41
N MET A 259 17.41 -4.96 -23.28
CA MET A 259 17.19 -6.34 -22.87
C MET A 259 18.38 -6.93 -22.12
N SER A 260 19.61 -6.65 -22.57
CA SER A 260 20.83 -7.08 -21.89
C SER A 260 21.00 -6.39 -20.53
N ASP A 261 20.73 -5.09 -20.46
CA ASP A 261 20.83 -4.29 -19.23
C ASP A 261 19.79 -4.78 -18.20
N LEU A 262 18.55 -5.03 -18.63
CA LEU A 262 17.50 -5.60 -17.76
C LEU A 262 17.84 -7.01 -17.28
N GLN A 263 18.45 -7.86 -18.12
CA GLN A 263 18.93 -9.18 -17.71
C GLN A 263 20.04 -9.08 -16.64
N ALA A 264 20.96 -8.12 -16.78
CA ALA A 264 22.01 -7.87 -15.80
C ALA A 264 21.41 -7.39 -14.46
N THR A 265 20.47 -6.44 -14.49
CA THR A 265 19.77 -5.98 -13.26
C THR A 265 19.03 -7.11 -12.57
N LEU A 266 18.31 -7.97 -13.33
CA LEU A 266 17.60 -9.11 -12.74
C LEU A 266 18.55 -10.08 -12.05
N TYR A 267 19.74 -10.30 -12.62
CA TYR A 267 20.77 -11.14 -12.02
C TYR A 267 21.33 -10.52 -10.72
N GLU A 268 21.62 -9.22 -10.71
CA GLU A 268 22.10 -8.50 -9.53
C GLU A 268 21.07 -8.52 -8.38
N GLU A 269 19.78 -8.27 -8.71
CA GLU A 269 18.67 -8.38 -7.76
C GLU A 269 18.48 -9.82 -7.23
N GLY A 270 18.68 -10.82 -8.10
CA GLY A 270 18.69 -12.23 -7.69
C GLY A 270 19.75 -12.53 -6.64
N GLN A 271 20.99 -12.06 -6.85
CA GLN A 271 22.05 -12.21 -5.87
C GLN A 271 21.80 -11.40 -4.59
N ALA A 272 21.21 -10.21 -4.69
CA ALA A 272 20.86 -9.40 -3.52
C ALA A 272 19.82 -10.13 -2.65
N LYS A 273 18.82 -10.75 -3.29
CA LYS A 273 17.83 -11.58 -2.61
C LYS A 273 18.48 -12.76 -1.88
N GLU A 274 19.41 -13.47 -2.52
CA GLU A 274 20.13 -14.58 -1.87
C GLU A 274 20.90 -14.13 -0.63
N ARG A 275 21.60 -12.99 -0.71
CA ARG A 275 22.29 -12.41 0.46
C ARG A 275 21.33 -12.09 1.61
N LEU A 276 20.18 -11.47 1.30
CA LEU A 276 19.17 -11.15 2.31
C LEU A 276 18.54 -12.41 2.92
N LEU A 277 18.39 -13.49 2.16
CA LEU A 277 17.90 -14.77 2.70
C LEU A 277 18.87 -15.36 3.72
N VAL A 278 20.17 -15.33 3.43
CA VAL A 278 21.20 -15.79 4.37
C VAL A 278 21.23 -14.90 5.62
N GLU A 279 21.11 -13.58 5.46
CA GLU A 279 21.04 -12.68 6.62
C GLU A 279 19.80 -12.95 7.48
N LEU A 280 18.66 -13.22 6.85
CA LEU A 280 17.42 -13.56 7.55
C LEU A 280 17.57 -14.87 8.34
N GLU A 281 18.19 -15.90 7.77
CA GLU A 281 18.48 -17.17 8.46
C GLU A 281 19.39 -16.94 9.68
N CYS A 282 20.47 -16.16 9.54
CA CYS A 282 21.33 -15.78 10.67
C CYS A 282 20.56 -15.03 11.78
N LYS A 283 19.60 -14.17 11.41
CA LYS A 283 18.75 -13.46 12.38
C LYS A 283 17.71 -14.36 13.03
N GLU A 284 17.20 -15.37 12.33
CA GLU A 284 16.31 -16.38 12.89
C GLU A 284 17.05 -17.24 13.94
N GLU A 285 18.28 -17.67 13.65
CA GLU A 285 19.14 -18.38 14.62
C GLU A 285 19.44 -17.52 15.86
N GLU A 286 19.73 -16.23 15.68
CA GLU A 286 19.95 -15.29 16.79
C GLU A 286 18.70 -15.16 17.68
N LEU A 287 17.51 -15.07 17.07
CA LEU A 287 16.24 -15.03 17.78
C LEU A 287 15.97 -16.32 18.56
N GLU A 288 16.24 -17.48 17.97
CA GLU A 288 16.10 -18.77 18.66
C GLU A 288 17.03 -18.87 19.87
N LEU A 289 18.29 -18.43 19.73
CA LEU A 289 19.24 -18.40 20.85
C LEU A 289 18.77 -17.47 21.98
N LEU A 290 18.23 -16.29 21.64
CA LEU A 290 17.69 -15.35 22.62
C LEU A 290 16.44 -15.91 23.31
N GLN A 291 15.57 -16.60 22.57
CA GLN A 291 14.40 -17.28 23.13
C GLN A 291 14.81 -18.41 24.08
N GLN A 292 15.81 -19.20 23.74
CA GLN A 292 16.37 -20.23 24.63
C GLN A 292 16.97 -19.61 25.90
N LYS A 293 17.73 -18.52 25.78
CA LYS A 293 18.27 -17.80 26.95
C LYS A 293 17.17 -17.26 27.86
N LEU A 294 16.12 -16.68 27.28
CA LEU A 294 14.97 -16.21 28.04
C LEU A 294 14.26 -17.36 28.76
N HIS A 295 14.10 -18.50 28.09
CA HIS A 295 13.53 -19.72 28.66
C HIS A 295 14.37 -20.24 29.84
N THR A 296 15.69 -20.31 29.70
CA THR A 296 16.61 -20.71 30.78
C THR A 296 16.51 -19.77 31.97
N LEU A 297 16.54 -18.45 31.74
CA LEU A 297 16.42 -17.45 32.80
C LEU A 297 15.07 -17.52 33.54
N LEU A 298 13.97 -17.72 32.80
CA LEU A 298 12.63 -17.90 33.38
C LEU A 298 12.57 -19.19 34.20
N SER A 299 13.14 -20.29 33.71
CA SER A 299 13.19 -21.56 34.44
C SER A 299 14.05 -21.47 35.71
N GLU A 300 15.09 -20.63 35.72
CA GLU A 300 15.97 -20.40 36.87
C GLU A 300 15.38 -19.42 37.90
N THR A 301 14.40 -18.60 37.52
CA THR A 301 13.78 -17.57 38.39
C THR A 301 12.39 -17.94 38.93
N CYS A 302 11.86 -19.11 38.57
CA CYS A 302 10.61 -19.64 39.13
C CYS A 302 10.80 -20.15 40.58
N SER A 303 11.00 -19.22 41.51
CA SER A 303 10.69 -19.40 42.92
C SER A 303 9.63 -18.38 43.34
N VAL A 304 8.43 -18.90 43.61
CA VAL A 304 7.31 -18.34 44.40
C VAL A 304 6.95 -16.84 44.24
N ASP A 305 5.68 -16.65 43.83
CA ASP A 305 4.87 -15.42 43.87
C ASP A 305 5.08 -14.36 42.78
N SER A 306 4.19 -14.36 41.76
CA SER A 306 3.54 -13.15 41.22
C SER A 306 2.46 -13.50 40.17
N ALA A 307 1.25 -13.79 40.66
CA ALA A 307 0.05 -13.97 39.83
C ALA A 307 -0.48 -12.67 39.19
N SER A 308 0.22 -11.53 39.34
CA SER A 308 -0.22 -10.21 38.84
C SER A 308 0.50 -9.72 37.59
N LEU A 309 1.48 -10.46 37.06
CA LEU A 309 2.10 -10.20 35.76
C LEU A 309 1.66 -11.20 34.68
N ALA A 310 0.77 -12.14 35.00
CA ALA A 310 0.31 -13.17 34.07
C ALA A 310 -0.51 -12.61 32.90
N ASP A 311 -1.28 -11.52 33.11
CA ASP A 311 -2.23 -11.02 32.11
C ASP A 311 -1.61 -10.34 30.87
N VAL A 312 -0.31 -10.03 30.87
CA VAL A 312 0.37 -9.39 29.73
C VAL A 312 1.33 -10.35 29.00
N VAL A 313 1.63 -11.52 29.59
CA VAL A 313 2.48 -12.57 29.00
C VAL A 313 1.73 -13.88 28.74
N ASP A 314 0.40 -13.86 28.79
CA ASP A 314 -0.49 -15.02 28.54
C ASP A 314 -0.57 -15.45 27.05
N PHE A 315 0.56 -15.37 26.34
CA PHE A 315 0.79 -16.05 25.07
C PHE A 315 1.66 -17.30 25.22
N ASN A 316 2.26 -17.54 26.40
CA ASN A 316 3.30 -18.56 26.56
C ASN A 316 3.11 -19.54 27.71
N ASN A 317 1.99 -19.53 28.43
CA ASN A 317 1.72 -20.53 29.47
C ASN A 317 0.64 -21.52 29.02
N GLY A 318 1.08 -22.47 28.19
CA GLY A 318 0.25 -23.53 27.62
C GLY A 318 1.02 -24.21 26.50
N GLU A 319 1.84 -25.20 26.87
CA GLU A 319 2.45 -26.15 25.95
C GLU A 319 1.39 -26.61 24.92
N ASN A 320 1.59 -26.22 23.65
CA ASN A 320 0.77 -26.45 22.43
C ASN A 320 -0.11 -25.33 21.85
N ASP A 321 -0.25 -24.13 22.43
CA ASP A 321 -1.27 -23.15 21.95
C ASP A 321 -0.73 -21.87 21.24
N ALA A 322 0.58 -21.83 20.96
CA ALA A 322 1.22 -20.66 20.34
C ALA A 322 1.01 -20.54 18.81
N ARG A 323 0.71 -21.66 18.13
CA ARG A 323 0.49 -21.72 16.68
C ARG A 323 -0.79 -22.49 16.41
N LEU A 324 -1.87 -21.78 16.13
CA LEU A 324 -3.12 -22.44 15.75
C LEU A 324 -2.93 -22.97 14.32
N GLU A 325 -2.67 -24.26 14.22
CA GLU A 325 -2.47 -24.99 12.97
C GLU A 325 -3.54 -26.08 12.82
N SER A 326 -4.14 -26.17 11.64
CA SER A 326 -5.15 -27.18 11.37
C SER A 326 -5.31 -27.46 9.89
N GLY A 327 -5.82 -28.66 9.58
CA GLY A 327 -6.37 -28.93 8.26
C GLY A 327 -7.62 -28.09 8.04
N VAL A 328 -7.61 -27.25 7.01
CA VAL A 328 -8.75 -26.43 6.61
C VAL A 328 -9.24 -26.85 5.23
N TRP A 329 -10.50 -26.59 4.93
CA TRP A 329 -11.05 -26.84 3.61
C TRP A 329 -11.54 -25.55 2.99
N ILE A 330 -11.13 -25.33 1.74
CA ILE A 330 -11.50 -24.17 0.92
C ILE A 330 -12.40 -24.69 -0.22
N PRO A 331 -13.48 -23.97 -0.58
CA PRO A 331 -14.33 -24.36 -1.70
C PRO A 331 -13.54 -24.46 -3.01
N ASP A 332 -13.64 -25.61 -3.69
CA ASP A 332 -13.00 -25.84 -4.98
C ASP A 332 -13.78 -25.12 -6.10
N ARG A 333 -13.12 -24.18 -6.79
CA ARG A 333 -13.72 -23.35 -7.85
C ARG A 333 -13.53 -23.93 -9.26
N VAL A 334 -12.90 -25.11 -9.41
CA VAL A 334 -12.43 -25.59 -10.71
C VAL A 334 -13.51 -26.28 -11.56
N THR A 335 -14.65 -26.73 -11.02
CA THR A 335 -15.68 -27.41 -11.84
C THR A 335 -17.13 -27.04 -11.50
N THR A 336 -17.86 -26.55 -12.49
CA THR A 336 -19.27 -26.13 -12.43
C THR A 336 -20.29 -27.23 -12.11
N LYS A 337 -19.87 -28.50 -11.98
CA LYS A 337 -20.78 -29.64 -11.78
C LYS A 337 -20.63 -30.39 -10.45
N LYS A 338 -19.60 -30.12 -9.65
CA LYS A 338 -19.48 -30.61 -8.26
C LYS A 338 -18.81 -29.55 -7.39
N LYS A 339 -19.61 -28.81 -6.62
CA LYS A 339 -19.09 -27.94 -5.56
C LYS A 339 -18.54 -28.84 -4.45
N GLY A 340 -17.22 -28.86 -4.29
CA GLY A 340 -16.52 -29.69 -3.32
C GLY A 340 -15.60 -28.86 -2.42
N TRP A 341 -15.15 -29.49 -1.34
CA TRP A 341 -14.21 -28.92 -0.39
C TRP A 341 -12.80 -29.46 -0.66
N LYS A 342 -11.83 -28.58 -0.95
CA LYS A 342 -10.43 -28.97 -1.14
C LYS A 342 -9.66 -28.77 0.16
N LYS A 343 -9.02 -29.82 0.64
CA LYS A 343 -8.21 -29.82 1.86
C LYS A 343 -6.91 -29.03 1.63
N HIS A 344 -6.59 -28.17 2.58
CA HIS A 344 -5.38 -27.37 2.70
C HIS A 344 -4.90 -27.42 4.16
N PHE A 345 -3.71 -26.92 4.44
CA PHE A 345 -3.19 -26.78 5.80
C PHE A 345 -3.03 -25.30 6.13
N ALA A 346 -3.68 -24.83 7.19
CA ALA A 346 -3.57 -23.43 7.60
C ALA A 346 -2.80 -23.28 8.91
N LEU A 347 -1.97 -22.25 8.97
CA LEU A 347 -1.17 -21.85 10.11
C LEU A 347 -1.44 -20.38 10.43
N LEU A 348 -1.96 -20.12 11.62
CA LEU A 348 -2.16 -18.76 12.12
C LEU A 348 -0.91 -18.31 12.88
N SER A 349 -0.28 -17.25 12.38
CA SER A 349 0.74 -16.48 13.07
C SER A 349 0.12 -15.25 13.77
N SER A 350 0.89 -14.54 14.57
CA SER A 350 0.46 -13.30 15.23
C SER A 350 0.08 -12.20 14.23
N ARG A 351 0.66 -12.22 13.02
CA ARG A 351 0.47 -11.19 11.99
C ARG A 351 -0.15 -11.66 10.69
N LYS A 352 -0.05 -12.95 10.36
CA LYS A 352 -0.44 -13.49 9.06
C LYS A 352 -1.11 -14.84 9.22
N ILE A 353 -1.95 -15.21 8.25
CA ILE A 353 -2.43 -16.57 8.06
C ILE A 353 -1.73 -17.15 6.83
N PHE A 354 -1.04 -18.27 7.01
CA PHE A 354 -0.43 -19.03 5.94
C PHE A 354 -1.32 -20.21 5.60
N ILE A 355 -1.62 -20.42 4.33
CA ILE A 355 -2.37 -21.56 3.82
C ILE A 355 -1.47 -22.28 2.84
N TYR A 356 -1.23 -23.57 3.09
CA TYR A 356 -0.42 -24.46 2.30
C TYR A 356 -1.30 -25.46 1.58
N ASN A 357 -0.84 -25.94 0.41
CA ASN A 357 -1.52 -27.01 -0.31
C ASN A 357 -1.42 -28.33 0.46
N ASN A 358 -0.23 -28.64 1.00
CA ASN A 358 0.01 -29.83 1.81
C ASN A 358 0.70 -29.48 3.14
N GLU A 359 0.60 -30.38 4.12
CA GLU A 359 1.26 -30.20 5.42
C GLU A 359 2.80 -30.24 5.32
N THR A 360 3.35 -30.96 4.33
CA THR A 360 4.80 -31.04 4.08
C THR A 360 5.43 -29.70 3.72
N ASP A 361 4.64 -28.78 3.17
CA ASP A 361 5.11 -27.49 2.68
C ASP A 361 5.34 -26.48 3.82
N LYS A 362 5.01 -26.84 5.07
CA LYS A 362 5.13 -25.99 6.27
C LYS A 362 6.55 -25.61 6.65
N GLN A 363 7.56 -26.37 6.20
CA GLN A 363 8.97 -26.14 6.57
C GLN A 363 9.49 -24.80 6.06
N ASN A 364 8.97 -24.31 4.92
CA ASN A 364 9.37 -23.05 4.33
C ASN A 364 8.15 -22.13 4.15
N PRO A 365 8.09 -20.96 4.81
CA PRO A 365 7.00 -19.99 4.66
C PRO A 365 6.78 -19.51 3.21
N SER A 366 7.83 -19.59 2.38
CA SER A 366 7.81 -19.27 0.95
C SER A 366 6.99 -20.26 0.11
N ASN A 367 6.65 -21.45 0.64
CA ASN A 367 5.85 -22.45 -0.06
C ASN A 367 4.34 -22.33 0.23
N ALA A 368 3.91 -21.33 1.01
CA ALA A 368 2.50 -21.07 1.26
C ALA A 368 1.79 -20.66 -0.05
N SER A 369 0.66 -21.31 -0.35
CA SER A 369 -0.12 -21.02 -1.55
C SER A 369 -0.94 -19.73 -1.41
N ILE A 370 -1.40 -19.41 -0.20
CA ILE A 370 -2.07 -18.16 0.13
C ILE A 370 -1.51 -17.61 1.44
N ILE A 371 -1.11 -16.35 1.44
CA ILE A 371 -0.67 -15.62 2.63
C ILE A 371 -1.60 -14.43 2.82
N LEU A 372 -2.25 -14.35 3.97
CA LEU A 372 -3.19 -13.29 4.32
C LEU A 372 -2.66 -12.44 5.47
N ASP A 373 -2.63 -11.13 5.29
CA ASP A 373 -2.23 -10.17 6.32
C ASP A 373 -3.41 -9.80 7.24
N ILE A 374 -3.27 -10.09 8.54
CA ILE A 374 -4.33 -9.86 9.54
C ILE A 374 -4.61 -8.36 9.71
N GLU A 375 -3.63 -7.49 9.48
CA GLU A 375 -3.81 -6.03 9.53
C GLU A 375 -4.87 -5.57 8.51
N LYS A 376 -4.95 -6.28 7.38
CA LYS A 376 -5.84 -5.96 6.26
C LYS A 376 -7.22 -6.61 6.38
N PHE A 377 -7.52 -7.25 7.52
CA PHE A 377 -8.83 -7.88 7.73
C PHE A 377 -9.85 -6.81 8.11
N TYR A 378 -10.99 -6.81 7.41
CA TYR A 378 -12.13 -5.99 7.77
C TYR A 378 -12.91 -6.65 8.90
N HIS A 379 -13.24 -7.94 8.75
CA HIS A 379 -13.92 -8.72 9.78
C HIS A 379 -13.80 -10.23 9.55
N VAL A 380 -14.02 -10.99 10.64
CA VAL A 380 -14.16 -12.44 10.65
C VAL A 380 -15.45 -12.82 11.35
N ARG A 381 -16.27 -13.65 10.70
CA ARG A 381 -17.60 -14.05 11.19
C ARG A 381 -17.92 -15.50 10.88
N HIS A 382 -18.80 -16.11 11.68
CA HIS A 382 -19.44 -17.36 11.32
C HIS A 382 -20.38 -17.15 10.13
N VAL A 383 -20.55 -18.17 9.30
CA VAL A 383 -21.45 -18.11 8.14
C VAL A 383 -22.86 -18.56 8.51
N THR A 384 -23.82 -18.12 7.71
CA THR A 384 -25.21 -18.57 7.75
C THR A 384 -25.54 -19.38 6.49
N ASN A 385 -26.71 -20.02 6.46
CA ASN A 385 -27.20 -20.75 5.27
C ASN A 385 -27.29 -19.83 4.02
N ALA A 386 -27.49 -18.53 4.23
CA ALA A 386 -27.50 -17.56 3.13
C ALA A 386 -26.12 -17.40 2.45
N ASP A 387 -25.02 -17.51 3.21
CA ASP A 387 -23.65 -17.32 2.73
C ASP A 387 -23.11 -18.57 2.01
N VAL A 388 -23.54 -19.77 2.42
CA VAL A 388 -23.02 -21.05 1.89
C VAL A 388 -24.16 -22.02 1.54
N ARG A 389 -24.88 -21.72 0.45
CA ARG A 389 -26.06 -22.50 0.01
C ARG A 389 -25.77 -23.95 -0.43
N PHE A 390 -24.51 -24.30 -0.64
CA PHE A 390 -24.11 -25.63 -1.12
C PHE A 390 -23.62 -26.55 0.01
N ALA A 391 -23.35 -26.00 1.20
CA ALA A 391 -22.90 -26.79 2.34
C ALA A 391 -24.09 -27.48 3.01
N GLU A 392 -23.87 -28.67 3.56
CA GLU A 392 -24.89 -29.37 4.33
C GLU A 392 -25.18 -28.64 5.66
N GLU A 393 -26.38 -28.80 6.21
CA GLU A 393 -26.78 -28.13 7.46
C GLU A 393 -25.85 -28.46 8.64
N LYS A 394 -25.23 -29.65 8.63
CA LYS A 394 -24.22 -30.08 9.62
C LYS A 394 -22.83 -29.49 9.39
N GLU A 395 -22.56 -28.96 8.20
CA GLU A 395 -21.29 -28.32 7.83
C GLU A 395 -21.27 -26.85 8.22
N ILE A 396 -22.42 -26.15 8.12
CA ILE A 396 -22.54 -24.70 8.39
C ILE A 396 -21.87 -24.28 9.72
N PRO A 397 -22.05 -24.97 10.86
CA PRO A 397 -21.41 -24.57 12.13
C PRO A 397 -19.89 -24.66 12.15
N ARG A 398 -19.29 -25.35 11.16
CA ARG A 398 -17.85 -25.57 11.02
C ARG A 398 -17.20 -24.59 10.04
N ILE A 399 -17.97 -23.67 9.46
CA ILE A 399 -17.52 -22.75 8.43
C ILE A 399 -17.50 -21.32 8.98
N PHE A 400 -16.47 -20.58 8.62
CA PHE A 400 -16.36 -19.15 8.87
C PHE A 400 -15.87 -18.41 7.64
N GLN A 401 -16.15 -17.10 7.61
CA GLN A 401 -15.79 -16.20 6.52
C GLN A 401 -14.82 -15.14 7.03
N ILE A 402 -13.74 -14.95 6.28
CA ILE A 402 -12.80 -13.84 6.44
C ILE A 402 -13.04 -12.86 5.31
N ILE A 403 -13.19 -11.58 5.62
CA ILE A 403 -13.31 -10.50 4.64
C ILE A 403 -12.15 -9.52 4.85
N TYR A 404 -11.37 -9.30 3.78
CA TYR A 404 -10.08 -8.60 3.84
C TYR A 404 -9.84 -7.75 2.59
N ALA A 405 -8.91 -6.79 2.67
CA ALA A 405 -8.50 -5.99 1.53
C ALA A 405 -7.70 -6.84 0.54
N GLY A 406 -7.96 -6.75 -0.76
CA GLY A 406 -7.33 -7.56 -1.80
C GLY A 406 -5.81 -7.37 -1.90
N GLU A 407 -5.28 -6.24 -1.45
CA GLU A 407 -3.83 -6.00 -1.28
C GLU A 407 -3.19 -6.83 -0.15
N GLY A 408 -4.00 -7.33 0.79
CA GLY A 408 -3.56 -8.12 1.94
C GLY A 408 -3.37 -9.60 1.64
N GLU A 409 -3.53 -10.03 0.39
CA GLU A 409 -3.34 -11.41 -0.05
C GLU A 409 -2.16 -11.53 -1.00
N SER A 410 -1.23 -12.41 -0.68
CA SER A 410 -0.16 -12.84 -1.57
C SER A 410 -0.35 -14.30 -1.95
N ARG A 411 -0.27 -14.61 -3.25
CA ARG A 411 -0.28 -15.98 -3.78
C ARG A 411 1.06 -16.30 -4.40
N LEU A 412 1.52 -17.53 -4.21
CA LEU A 412 2.72 -18.02 -4.89
C LEU A 412 2.52 -17.97 -6.42
N ALA A 413 3.42 -17.26 -7.12
CA ALA A 413 3.37 -17.07 -8.56
C ALA A 413 3.57 -18.42 -9.27
N GLY A 414 2.46 -19.03 -9.72
CA GLY A 414 2.46 -20.34 -10.39
C GLY A 414 1.06 -20.93 -10.61
N GLU A 415 0.09 -20.59 -9.77
CA GLU A 415 -1.33 -20.85 -10.04
C GLU A 415 -2.04 -19.53 -10.37
N VAL A 416 -1.89 -19.06 -11.61
CA VAL A 416 -2.88 -18.14 -12.19
C VAL A 416 -4.17 -18.93 -12.35
N GLN A 417 -4.97 -19.02 -11.29
CA GLN A 417 -6.38 -19.35 -11.47
C GLN A 417 -6.95 -18.27 -12.40
N PRO A 418 -7.65 -18.65 -13.47
CA PRO A 418 -8.34 -17.68 -14.29
C PRO A 418 -9.25 -16.89 -13.36
N GLN A 419 -9.12 -15.56 -13.41
CA GLN A 419 -10.05 -14.65 -12.76
C GLN A 419 -11.46 -15.19 -13.01
N SER A 420 -12.21 -15.44 -11.95
CA SER A 420 -13.61 -15.84 -12.06
C SER A 420 -14.41 -14.66 -12.58
N VAL A 421 -14.38 -14.46 -13.89
CA VAL A 421 -15.49 -13.89 -14.64
C VAL A 421 -16.52 -15.01 -14.77
N ASP A 422 -17.24 -15.30 -13.69
CA ASP A 422 -18.57 -15.90 -13.78
C ASP A 422 -19.25 -15.98 -12.41
N VAL A 423 -20.13 -15.01 -12.17
CA VAL A 423 -21.41 -15.30 -11.52
C VAL A 423 -22.47 -14.94 -12.55
N THR A 424 -22.98 -16.00 -13.19
CA THR A 424 -24.34 -16.12 -13.72
C THR A 424 -25.05 -14.79 -13.99
N LYS A 425 -25.22 -14.47 -15.28
CA LYS A 425 -26.34 -13.63 -15.76
C LYS A 425 -27.67 -14.23 -15.29
N GLU A 426 -28.05 -13.91 -14.07
CA GLU A 426 -29.42 -13.79 -13.63
C GLU A 426 -29.57 -12.35 -13.13
N ASP A 427 -29.88 -11.46 -14.09
CA ASP A 427 -30.41 -10.10 -13.95
C ASP A 427 -29.98 -9.31 -12.68
N VAL A 428 -28.66 -9.22 -12.42
CA VAL A 428 -28.14 -8.36 -11.36
C VAL A 428 -28.06 -6.93 -11.89
N MET A 429 -28.89 -6.04 -11.35
CA MET A 429 -28.93 -4.64 -11.73
C MET A 429 -28.08 -3.80 -10.76
N SER A 430 -27.01 -3.18 -11.27
CA SER A 430 -26.14 -2.32 -10.45
C SER A 430 -26.60 -0.86 -10.53
N HIS A 431 -26.83 -0.22 -9.38
CA HIS A 431 -27.28 1.18 -9.33
C HIS A 431 -26.82 1.89 -8.04
N LYS A 432 -26.13 3.03 -8.18
CA LYS A 432 -25.59 3.86 -7.06
C LYS A 432 -24.89 3.05 -5.94
N GLY A 433 -24.09 2.05 -6.33
CA GLY A 433 -23.34 1.18 -5.41
C GLY A 433 -24.12 -0.01 -4.83
N HIS A 434 -25.40 -0.19 -5.21
CA HIS A 434 -26.19 -1.38 -4.89
C HIS A 434 -26.10 -2.42 -6.01
N ASP A 435 -26.06 -3.70 -5.65
CA ASP A 435 -26.35 -4.80 -6.57
C ASP A 435 -27.72 -5.37 -6.25
N PHE A 436 -28.71 -5.02 -7.05
CA PHE A 436 -30.08 -5.48 -6.90
C PHE A 436 -30.32 -6.81 -7.60
N ILE A 437 -31.03 -7.71 -6.92
CA ILE A 437 -31.58 -8.93 -7.49
C ILE A 437 -33.10 -8.92 -7.40
N ALA A 438 -33.75 -9.43 -8.45
CA ALA A 438 -35.20 -9.62 -8.44
C ALA A 438 -35.59 -10.73 -7.45
N ILE A 439 -36.46 -10.39 -6.49
CA ILE A 439 -36.98 -11.32 -5.49
C ILE A 439 -38.49 -11.16 -5.39
N SER A 440 -39.19 -12.26 -5.14
CA SER A 440 -40.63 -12.31 -4.90
C SER A 440 -40.90 -12.64 -3.42
N PHE A 441 -41.44 -11.69 -2.66
CA PHE A 441 -41.70 -11.87 -1.23
C PHE A 441 -43.10 -12.50 -1.00
N HIS A 442 -43.15 -13.69 -0.41
CA HIS A 442 -44.41 -14.36 -0.06
C HIS A 442 -44.77 -14.24 1.43
N SER A 443 -43.99 -13.43 2.16
CA SER A 443 -44.15 -13.13 3.59
C SER A 443 -44.19 -11.61 3.84
N PRO A 444 -44.81 -11.13 4.93
CA PRO A 444 -44.99 -9.71 5.19
C PRO A 444 -43.69 -8.88 5.09
N THR A 445 -43.56 -8.12 4.00
CA THR A 445 -42.37 -7.32 3.66
C THR A 445 -42.80 -5.98 3.08
N SER A 446 -42.21 -4.86 3.50
CA SER A 446 -42.50 -3.51 3.00
C SER A 446 -41.34 -2.92 2.20
N CYS A 447 -41.64 -2.02 1.27
CA CYS A 447 -40.67 -1.27 0.47
C CYS A 447 -40.01 -0.16 1.28
N ASP A 448 -38.69 -0.04 1.19
CA ASP A 448 -37.92 0.96 1.96
C ASP A 448 -38.03 2.39 1.41
N ILE A 449 -38.58 2.58 0.19
CA ILE A 449 -38.76 3.91 -0.44
C ILE A 449 -40.17 4.45 -0.19
N CYS A 450 -41.20 3.67 -0.52
CA CYS A 450 -42.59 4.12 -0.43
C CYS A 450 -43.38 3.51 0.74
N SER A 451 -42.76 2.62 1.53
CA SER A 451 -43.38 1.89 2.65
C SER A 451 -44.60 1.03 2.28
N LYS A 452 -44.92 0.89 0.98
CA LYS A 452 -45.98 -0.01 0.50
C LYS A 452 -45.52 -1.47 0.57
N GLN A 453 -46.47 -2.38 0.62
CA GLN A 453 -46.20 -3.82 0.73
C GLN A 453 -45.51 -4.36 -0.54
N LEU A 454 -44.50 -5.20 -0.34
CA LEU A 454 -43.74 -5.93 -1.37
C LEU A 454 -44.18 -7.39 -1.49
N TRP A 455 -45.20 -7.81 -0.75
CA TRP A 455 -45.57 -9.20 -0.61
C TRP A 455 -47.02 -9.48 -1.01
N ASN A 456 -47.25 -10.70 -1.51
CA ASN A 456 -48.58 -11.28 -1.74
C ASN A 456 -48.43 -12.81 -1.79
N VAL A 457 -49.43 -13.54 -1.32
CA VAL A 457 -49.41 -15.01 -1.22
C VAL A 457 -49.48 -15.69 -2.58
N LEU A 458 -50.21 -15.10 -3.55
CA LEU A 458 -50.42 -15.73 -4.86
C LEU A 458 -49.56 -15.14 -5.98
N LYS A 459 -49.40 -13.81 -6.00
CA LYS A 459 -48.63 -13.05 -7.00
C LYS A 459 -48.00 -11.82 -6.37
N PRO A 460 -46.82 -11.93 -5.75
CA PRO A 460 -46.15 -10.79 -5.16
C PRO A 460 -45.77 -9.76 -6.23
N PRO A 461 -45.83 -8.46 -5.89
CA PRO A 461 -45.41 -7.40 -6.80
C PRO A 461 -43.90 -7.52 -7.12
N PRO A 462 -43.45 -7.13 -8.32
CA PRO A 462 -42.03 -7.16 -8.68
C PRO A 462 -41.18 -6.34 -7.70
N ALA A 463 -40.27 -7.02 -7.00
CA ALA A 463 -39.41 -6.42 -5.99
C ALA A 463 -37.93 -6.73 -6.25
N LEU A 464 -37.08 -5.85 -5.76
CA LEU A 464 -35.64 -5.93 -5.82
C LEU A 464 -35.08 -5.90 -4.40
N GLU A 465 -34.10 -6.75 -4.12
CA GLU A 465 -33.32 -6.72 -2.88
C GLU A 465 -31.86 -6.49 -3.21
N CYS A 466 -31.21 -5.56 -2.51
CA CYS A 466 -29.77 -5.38 -2.66
C CYS A 466 -29.02 -6.51 -1.94
N LYS A 467 -28.13 -7.22 -2.66
CA LYS A 467 -27.26 -8.26 -2.08
C LYS A 467 -26.38 -7.78 -0.92
N ARG A 468 -26.07 -6.48 -0.89
CA ARG A 468 -25.03 -5.91 -0.01
C ARG A 468 -25.62 -5.32 1.28
N CYS A 469 -26.63 -4.47 1.16
CA CYS A 469 -27.24 -3.79 2.31
C CYS A 469 -28.65 -4.29 2.63
N HIS A 470 -29.16 -5.28 1.88
CA HIS A 470 -30.50 -5.87 2.05
C HIS A 470 -31.67 -4.88 1.98
N VAL A 471 -31.47 -3.70 1.37
CA VAL A 471 -32.56 -2.75 1.09
C VAL A 471 -33.51 -3.36 0.05
N LYS A 472 -34.81 -3.24 0.30
CA LYS A 472 -35.88 -3.87 -0.48
C LYS A 472 -36.77 -2.80 -1.11
N ILE A 473 -36.88 -2.82 -2.43
CA ILE A 473 -37.62 -1.80 -3.19
C ILE A 473 -38.48 -2.46 -4.28
N HIS A 474 -39.55 -1.79 -4.73
CA HIS A 474 -40.25 -2.22 -5.95
C HIS A 474 -39.35 -2.02 -7.19
N LYS A 475 -39.48 -2.89 -8.20
CA LYS A 475 -38.74 -2.75 -9.47
C LYS A 475 -39.00 -1.39 -10.14
N ASP A 476 -40.23 -0.91 -10.08
CA ASP A 476 -40.64 0.40 -10.60
C ASP A 476 -39.87 1.59 -9.99
N HIS A 477 -39.37 1.49 -8.75
CA HIS A 477 -38.58 2.58 -8.16
C HIS A 477 -37.23 2.75 -8.84
N LEU A 478 -36.64 1.65 -9.31
CA LEU A 478 -35.39 1.70 -10.07
C LEU A 478 -35.63 2.17 -11.51
N GLU A 479 -36.73 1.79 -12.14
CA GLU A 479 -37.01 2.11 -13.55
C GLU A 479 -37.59 3.53 -13.77
N LYS A 480 -38.42 4.04 -12.84
CA LYS A 480 -39.16 5.31 -13.02
C LYS A 480 -38.72 6.44 -12.09
N HIS A 481 -38.07 6.12 -10.97
CA HIS A 481 -37.75 7.07 -9.88
C HIS A 481 -36.28 6.97 -9.43
N ASP A 482 -35.38 6.95 -10.40
CA ASP A 482 -33.91 6.82 -10.26
C ASP A 482 -33.30 7.78 -9.21
N ARG A 483 -33.92 8.95 -8.97
CA ARG A 483 -33.44 9.95 -8.01
C ARG A 483 -33.73 9.63 -6.54
N ASP A 484 -34.75 8.82 -6.26
CA ASP A 484 -35.22 8.56 -4.88
C ASP A 484 -34.46 7.39 -4.19
N VAL A 485 -33.68 6.63 -4.97
CA VAL A 485 -32.80 5.58 -4.43
C VAL A 485 -31.53 6.24 -3.87
N ALA A 486 -31.37 6.20 -2.55
CA ALA A 486 -30.16 6.65 -1.87
C ALA A 486 -28.95 5.76 -2.24
N PRO A 487 -27.71 6.29 -2.26
CA PRO A 487 -26.51 5.48 -2.45
C PRO A 487 -26.39 4.38 -1.40
N CYS A 488 -25.76 3.27 -1.77
CA CYS A 488 -25.58 2.13 -0.87
C CYS A 488 -24.79 2.56 0.37
N ARG A 489 -25.42 2.44 1.54
CA ARG A 489 -24.79 2.75 2.85
C ARG A 489 -23.57 1.86 3.12
N VAL A 490 -23.50 0.73 2.44
CA VAL A 490 -22.35 -0.17 2.41
C VAL A 490 -21.55 0.23 1.17
N ASN A 491 -20.69 1.26 1.29
CA ASN A 491 -19.73 1.63 0.25
C ASN A 491 -18.63 0.55 0.21
N TYR A 492 -18.98 -0.60 -0.36
CA TYR A 492 -18.13 -1.75 -0.60
C TYR A 492 -17.69 -1.68 -2.05
N ASP A 493 -16.43 -1.34 -2.29
CA ASP A 493 -15.83 -1.42 -3.62
C ASP A 493 -15.52 -2.90 -3.93
N PRO A 494 -16.23 -3.54 -4.88
CA PRO A 494 -15.99 -4.93 -5.24
C PRO A 494 -14.61 -5.17 -5.86
N MET A 495 -13.88 -4.12 -6.26
CA MET A 495 -12.50 -4.26 -6.75
C MET A 495 -11.46 -4.36 -5.64
N LEU A 496 -11.79 -3.97 -4.39
CA LEU A 496 -10.80 -3.84 -3.32
C LEU A 496 -10.95 -4.85 -2.17
N ALA A 497 -12.11 -5.47 -1.96
CA ALA A 497 -12.33 -6.39 -0.86
C ALA A 497 -12.58 -7.83 -1.34
N ARG A 498 -11.85 -8.77 -0.77
CA ARG A 498 -11.94 -10.21 -1.03
C ARG A 498 -12.55 -10.95 0.14
N ASP A 499 -13.19 -12.07 -0.15
CA ASP A 499 -13.75 -12.97 0.83
C ASP A 499 -13.18 -14.40 0.70
N LEU A 500 -12.92 -15.03 1.84
CA LEU A 500 -12.47 -16.42 1.91
C LEU A 500 -13.33 -17.19 2.89
N LEU A 501 -13.91 -18.29 2.40
CA LEU A 501 -14.63 -19.27 3.19
C LEU A 501 -13.67 -20.38 3.62
N LEU A 502 -13.64 -20.66 4.92
CA LEU A 502 -12.82 -21.71 5.52
C LEU A 502 -13.71 -22.62 6.35
N MET A 503 -13.66 -23.91 6.05
CA MET A 503 -14.22 -24.95 6.91
C MET A 503 -13.11 -25.61 7.72
N VAL A 504 -13.39 -25.94 8.97
CA VAL A 504 -12.49 -26.66 9.88
C VAL A 504 -13.13 -27.98 10.32
N SER A 505 -12.40 -28.80 11.08
CA SER A 505 -12.82 -30.18 11.37
C SER A 505 -14.05 -30.23 12.27
N SER A 506 -14.15 -29.28 13.23
CA SER A 506 -15.24 -29.22 14.21
C SER A 506 -15.80 -27.81 14.44
N ALA A 507 -17.00 -27.72 15.00
CA ALA A 507 -17.66 -26.45 15.30
C ALA A 507 -16.96 -25.71 16.45
N ASP A 508 -16.35 -26.44 17.39
CA ASP A 508 -15.60 -25.82 18.48
C ASP A 508 -14.27 -25.27 17.99
N GLU A 509 -13.59 -25.99 17.10
CA GLU A 509 -12.42 -25.47 16.39
C GLU A 509 -12.76 -24.21 15.59
N CYS A 510 -13.93 -24.15 14.96
CA CYS A 510 -14.39 -22.94 14.25
C CYS A 510 -14.50 -21.73 15.20
N LYS A 511 -15.04 -21.92 16.41
CA LYS A 511 -15.08 -20.85 17.43
C LYS A 511 -13.68 -20.44 17.87
N VAL A 512 -12.77 -21.39 18.06
CA VAL A 512 -11.37 -21.11 18.42
C VAL A 512 -10.69 -20.26 17.35
N TRP A 513 -10.79 -20.66 16.08
CA TRP A 513 -10.25 -19.90 14.93
C TRP A 513 -10.81 -18.48 14.87
N VAL A 514 -12.13 -18.32 14.91
CA VAL A 514 -12.79 -17.01 14.84
C VAL A 514 -12.37 -16.11 16.02
N ASN A 515 -12.29 -16.66 17.24
CA ASN A 515 -11.90 -15.90 18.43
C ASN A 515 -10.42 -15.52 18.42
N ARG A 516 -9.54 -16.44 18.01
CA ARG A 516 -8.09 -16.20 17.94
C ARG A 516 -7.76 -15.14 16.91
N ILE A 517 -8.36 -15.23 15.70
CA ILE A 517 -8.17 -14.21 14.67
C ILE A 517 -8.71 -12.84 15.15
N ARG A 518 -9.88 -12.80 15.80
CA ARG A 518 -10.42 -11.56 16.37
C ARG A 518 -9.47 -10.93 17.40
N LYS A 519 -8.90 -11.74 18.30
CA LYS A 519 -7.91 -11.29 19.29
C LYS A 519 -6.65 -10.74 18.60
N CYS A 520 -6.15 -11.39 17.56
CA CYS A 520 -5.05 -10.88 16.75
C CYS A 520 -5.39 -9.51 16.12
N MET A 521 -6.55 -9.37 15.49
CA MET A 521 -7.01 -8.11 14.90
C MET A 521 -7.13 -6.98 15.94
N GLU A 522 -7.64 -7.27 17.14
CA GLU A 522 -7.77 -6.30 18.22
C GLU A 522 -6.41 -5.87 18.78
N ASN A 523 -5.48 -6.81 18.94
CA ASN A 523 -4.13 -6.51 19.42
C ASN A 523 -3.38 -5.57 18.46
N PHE A 524 -3.55 -5.72 17.14
CA PHE A 524 -3.02 -4.76 16.17
C PHE A 524 -3.62 -3.37 16.31
N ARG A 525 -4.95 -3.28 16.50
CA ARG A 525 -5.63 -2.00 16.68
C ARG A 525 -5.19 -1.28 17.96
N LYS A 526 -4.90 -2.03 19.04
CA LYS A 526 -4.43 -1.48 20.33
C LYS A 526 -2.92 -1.13 20.32
N GLY A 527 -2.09 -1.91 19.62
CA GLY A 527 -0.64 -1.66 19.51
C GLY A 527 -0.27 -0.39 18.73
N GLY A 528 -1.16 0.09 17.85
CA GLY A 528 -0.97 1.33 17.08
C GLY A 528 -1.00 2.62 17.92
N ASP A 529 -1.54 2.58 19.15
CA ASP A 529 -1.59 3.75 20.03
C ASP A 529 -0.36 3.87 20.95
N PHE A 530 0.29 2.76 21.31
CA PHE A 530 1.52 2.80 22.13
C PHE A 530 2.73 3.37 21.37
N LEU A 531 2.80 3.14 20.06
CA LEU A 531 3.88 3.68 19.22
C LEU A 531 3.73 5.18 18.91
N LYS A 532 2.57 5.79 19.19
CA LYS A 532 2.32 7.23 19.03
C LYS A 532 2.73 8.04 20.26
N THR A 533 2.65 7.45 21.46
CA THR A 533 2.99 8.15 22.71
C THR A 533 4.51 8.28 22.92
N ALA A 534 5.32 7.44 22.27
CA ALA A 534 6.79 7.55 22.29
C ALA A 534 7.35 8.60 21.31
N ARG A 535 6.52 9.23 20.47
CA ARG A 535 6.94 10.22 19.45
C ARG A 535 6.45 11.66 19.71
N SER A 536 5.74 11.92 20.80
CA SER A 536 5.26 13.27 21.14
C SER A 536 6.13 13.96 22.19
N SER A 537 7.41 14.17 21.84
CA SER A 537 8.25 15.20 22.46
C SER A 537 9.09 15.83 21.34
N GLY A 538 8.50 16.77 20.59
CA GLY A 538 9.25 17.56 19.62
C GLY A 538 8.45 18.03 18.41
N SER A 539 8.22 19.34 18.38
CA SER A 539 7.95 20.18 17.21
C SER A 539 6.55 20.16 16.57
N SER A 540 5.90 21.32 16.72
CA SER A 540 4.74 21.78 15.97
C SER A 540 5.09 21.98 14.49
N VAL A 541 4.38 21.30 13.59
CA VAL A 541 4.19 21.78 12.22
C VAL A 541 2.76 21.51 11.80
N HIS A 542 2.08 22.58 11.38
CA HIS A 542 0.77 22.62 10.77
C HIS A 542 0.59 21.53 9.69
N LYS A 543 -0.51 20.79 9.77
CA LYS A 543 -1.14 20.16 8.60
C LYS A 543 -2.62 20.53 8.61
N ASP A 544 -2.97 21.36 7.63
CA ASP A 544 -4.33 21.75 7.33
C ASP A 544 -5.21 20.55 6.97
N SER A 545 -6.44 20.74 7.39
CA SER A 545 -7.57 19.84 7.31
C SER A 545 -8.15 19.79 5.89
N LEU A 546 -8.41 18.59 5.39
CA LEU A 546 -9.56 18.33 4.52
C LEU A 546 -10.38 17.17 5.10
N ARG A 547 -10.93 17.40 6.30
CA ARG A 547 -12.13 16.71 6.78
C ARG A 547 -13.25 17.73 6.84
N LEU A 548 -14.15 17.68 5.86
CA LEU A 548 -15.45 18.35 5.92
C LEU A 548 -16.37 17.54 6.85
N PRO A 549 -16.91 18.13 7.93
CA PRO A 549 -17.99 17.52 8.71
C PRO A 549 -19.32 17.81 8.03
N TYR A 550 -19.95 16.79 7.44
CA TYR A 550 -21.34 16.85 7.02
C TYR A 550 -22.24 16.67 8.25
N LYS A 551 -22.85 17.75 8.74
CA LYS A 551 -23.98 17.70 9.69
C LYS A 551 -25.29 17.78 8.90
N PRO A 552 -26.33 17.02 9.30
CA PRO A 552 -27.54 16.84 8.52
C PRO A 552 -28.49 18.04 8.64
N TYR A 553 -29.08 18.45 7.51
CA TYR A 553 -30.17 19.40 7.45
C TYR A 553 -31.48 18.66 7.76
N THR A 554 -32.11 18.97 8.90
CA THR A 554 -33.53 18.71 9.13
C THR A 554 -34.24 20.05 9.14
N ALA A 555 -35.26 20.18 8.31
CA ALA A 555 -36.11 21.34 8.22
C ALA A 555 -37.37 21.17 9.09
N LEU A 556 -37.84 22.32 9.60
CA LEU A 556 -39.20 22.68 10.03
C LEU A 556 -39.68 22.25 11.42
N ALA A 557 -39.85 23.24 12.32
CA ALA A 557 -41.17 23.71 12.71
C ALA A 557 -41.14 25.10 13.41
N SER A 558 -42.12 25.92 13.07
CA SER A 558 -42.46 27.28 13.55
C SER A 558 -42.52 27.48 15.07
N ALA A 559 -42.18 28.68 15.55
CA ALA A 559 -43.13 29.55 16.27
C ALA A 559 -42.54 30.94 16.66
N HIS A 560 -43.26 31.97 16.22
CA HIS A 560 -43.48 33.33 16.75
C HIS A 560 -42.65 33.97 17.91
N ARG A 561 -42.26 35.22 17.60
CA ARG A 561 -42.44 36.51 18.33
C ARG A 561 -41.35 37.06 19.28
N SER A 562 -41.10 38.35 19.01
CA SER A 562 -40.83 39.52 19.88
C SER A 562 -39.40 39.81 20.40
N ASN A 563 -38.81 40.87 19.82
CA ASN A 563 -37.96 41.90 20.47
C ASN A 563 -38.76 42.69 21.56
N PRO A 564 -38.18 43.61 22.39
CA PRO A 564 -36.86 44.30 22.32
C PRO A 564 -36.13 44.55 23.68
N ALA A 565 -34.92 45.17 23.64
CA ALA A 565 -34.35 46.23 24.52
C ALA A 565 -32.80 46.10 24.57
N VAL A 566 -31.97 47.00 24.03
CA VAL A 566 -31.57 48.38 24.42
C VAL A 566 -30.81 48.47 25.77
N SER A 567 -29.49 48.68 25.69
CA SER A 567 -28.68 49.67 26.44
C SER A 567 -27.20 49.53 26.02
N ALA A 568 -26.61 50.43 25.21
CA ALA A 568 -26.05 51.72 25.59
C ALA A 568 -24.92 51.63 26.64
N GLY A 569 -23.68 51.93 26.22
CA GLY A 569 -22.50 51.97 27.07
C GLY A 569 -21.26 52.46 26.32
N ASN A 570 -21.23 53.76 26.06
CA ASN A 570 -20.21 54.52 25.34
C ASN A 570 -18.97 54.75 26.25
N SER A 571 -17.74 54.75 25.69
CA SER A 571 -16.63 55.71 25.96
C SER A 571 -15.28 55.12 25.48
N LYS A 572 -14.73 55.51 24.32
CA LYS A 572 -13.90 56.69 23.96
C LYS A 572 -12.43 56.67 24.45
N LYS A 573 -11.54 56.50 23.46
CA LYS A 573 -10.28 57.23 23.16
C LYS A 573 -9.15 57.32 24.21
N LYS A 574 -7.96 56.84 23.82
CA LYS A 574 -6.75 57.60 23.37
C LYS A 574 -5.59 56.58 23.20
N SER A 575 -4.95 56.42 22.03
CA SER A 575 -3.80 57.19 21.50
C SER A 575 -2.66 57.30 22.52
N ASP A 576 -1.38 57.06 22.26
CA ASP A 576 -0.55 56.68 21.13
C ASP A 576 0.78 56.21 21.77
N ASP A 577 1.63 55.59 20.97
CA ASP A 577 3.09 55.79 20.90
C ASP A 577 3.98 54.55 20.90
N ASN A 578 4.74 54.53 19.82
CA ASN A 578 5.91 53.75 19.49
C ASN A 578 6.97 53.75 20.60
N ARG A 579 7.71 52.64 20.75
CA ARG A 579 9.17 52.64 20.50
C ARG A 579 9.73 51.22 20.46
N ALA A 580 10.65 51.02 19.51
CA ALA A 580 11.60 49.93 19.42
C ALA A 580 12.59 49.94 20.60
N ASP A 581 13.15 48.78 20.93
CA ASP A 581 14.59 48.48 20.84
C ASP A 581 14.94 47.22 21.66
N ASP A 582 15.68 46.33 21.00
CA ASP A 582 16.76 45.46 21.49
C ASP A 582 16.72 44.89 22.91
N HIS A 583 16.60 43.55 22.99
CA HIS A 583 17.64 42.70 23.58
C HIS A 583 17.53 41.24 23.14
#